data_AF-A0A1X6PEB9-F1
#
_entry.id   AF-A0A1X6PEB9-F1
#
_cell.length_a   1.000
_cell.length_b   1.000
_cell.length_c   1.000
_cell.angle_alpha   90.00
_cell.angle_beta   90.00
_cell.angle_gamma   90.00
#
_symmetry.space_group_name_H-M   'P 1'
#
loop_
_entity.id
_entity.type
_entity.pdbx_description
1 polymer ?
#
loop_
_entity_poly.entity_id
_entity_poly.type
_entity_poly.pdbx_seq_one_letter_code
_entity_poly.pdbx_strand_id
1 'polypeptide(L)'
;MIDMRPADEAALGAREFDRLLASSRTLPPDAPASRLVTRVARRIAAVVPPGPTPLEWRFVVVAAPGVVNAACYPGGKVVVFSGLLDALPPGREGEAELAAVLAHEVGHAVARHSAEKLSFANVLLLGRMVLFFVIDAGALVDVLINVAASLPMSRAMEAEADYIGLHLMAAACYDPAAAARFFTRLDAMAGARGVAPPAFLSTHPSDKRRVAKIEGWLPDVSGAYETGCARVSREGLRGLDGALGRESGRGGGVVPVTRTRRRRAVAGGGGGRAAVDGWGRGPCRLVGFRGASVPPRAVRPLPACAGVGLLPADKRWWFHGAPRRPPT
;
A
#
# COMPACT_ATOMS: atom_id res chain seq x y z
N MET A 1 -13.09 -3.59 19.67
CA MET A 1 -12.14 -4.57 19.12
C MET A 1 -11.13 -4.86 20.21
N ILE A 2 -10.92 -6.11 20.60
CA ILE A 2 -9.82 -6.47 21.52
C ILE A 2 -8.56 -6.33 20.66
N ASP A 3 -7.82 -5.25 20.84
CA ASP A 3 -6.55 -5.02 20.15
C ASP A 3 -5.40 -5.41 21.09
N MET A 4 -4.47 -6.22 20.61
CA MET A 4 -3.26 -6.55 21.36
C MET A 4 -2.42 -5.30 21.55
N ARG A 5 -1.86 -5.09 22.75
CA ARG A 5 -0.99 -3.92 22.99
C ARG A 5 0.27 -4.04 22.13
N PRO A 6 0.77 -2.94 21.54
CA PRO A 6 2.00 -2.94 20.73
C PRO A 6 3.22 -3.60 21.40
N ALA A 7 3.37 -3.45 22.72
CA ALA A 7 4.47 -4.07 23.46
C ALA A 7 4.33 -5.60 23.56
N ASP A 8 3.12 -6.11 23.76
CA ASP A 8 2.85 -7.55 23.82
C ASP A 8 3.03 -8.17 22.43
N GLU A 9 2.58 -7.46 21.40
CA GLU A 9 2.78 -7.83 20.00
C GLU A 9 4.27 -7.97 19.68
N ALA A 10 5.08 -6.96 20.00
CA ALA A 10 6.52 -6.98 19.74
C ALA A 10 7.24 -8.09 20.52
N ALA A 11 6.89 -8.29 21.80
CA ALA A 11 7.46 -9.35 22.63
C ALA A 11 7.14 -10.74 22.08
N LEU A 12 5.89 -10.96 21.66
CA LEU A 12 5.47 -12.21 21.03
C LEU A 12 6.22 -12.45 19.72
N GLY A 13 6.28 -11.44 18.85
CA GLY A 13 6.98 -11.53 17.58
C GLY A 13 8.47 -11.85 17.74
N ALA A 14 9.13 -11.26 18.75
CA ALA A 14 10.51 -11.58 19.07
C ALA A 14 10.69 -13.05 19.49
N ARG A 15 9.82 -13.57 20.38
CA ARG A 15 9.90 -14.97 20.84
C ARG A 15 9.70 -15.96 19.70
N GLU A 16 8.69 -15.77 18.86
CA GLU A 16 8.42 -16.68 17.75
C GLU A 16 9.49 -16.61 16.66
N PHE A 17 10.01 -15.40 16.41
CA PHE A 17 11.13 -15.23 15.50
C PHE A 17 12.38 -15.95 16.00
N ASP A 18 12.75 -15.80 17.28
CA ASP A 18 13.90 -16.49 17.85
C ASP A 18 13.71 -18.02 17.87
N ARG A 19 12.48 -18.50 18.09
CA ARG A 19 12.13 -19.93 17.99
C ARG A 19 12.31 -20.48 16.58
N LEU A 20 11.88 -19.73 15.55
CA LEU A 20 12.14 -20.08 14.15
C LEU A 20 13.65 -20.15 13.88
N LEU A 21 14.41 -19.15 14.32
CA LEU A 21 15.85 -19.10 14.07
C LEU A 21 16.59 -20.24 14.79
N ALA A 22 16.19 -20.59 16.01
CA ALA A 22 16.78 -21.69 16.76
C ALA A 22 16.52 -23.07 16.12
N SER A 23 15.41 -23.22 15.39
CA SER A 23 15.04 -24.45 14.68
C SER A 23 15.46 -24.47 13.20
N SER A 24 16.07 -23.40 12.70
CA SER A 24 16.41 -23.23 11.29
C SER A 24 17.91 -23.01 11.09
N ARG A 25 18.43 -23.42 9.92
CA ARG A 25 19.77 -23.01 9.51
C ARG A 25 19.70 -21.63 8.87
N THR A 26 20.34 -20.63 9.45
CA THR A 26 20.41 -19.28 8.87
C THR A 26 21.66 -19.10 7.99
N LEU A 27 21.57 -18.24 6.97
CA LEU A 27 22.76 -17.81 6.24
C LEU A 27 23.54 -16.77 7.07
N PRO A 28 24.89 -16.78 7.02
CA PRO A 28 25.71 -15.76 7.65
C PRO A 28 25.35 -14.33 7.19
N PRO A 29 25.48 -13.30 8.04
CA PRO A 29 25.16 -11.91 7.66
C PRO A 29 25.96 -11.38 6.46
N ASP A 30 27.18 -11.88 6.28
CA ASP A 30 28.09 -11.54 5.20
C ASP A 30 27.93 -12.45 3.96
N ALA A 31 27.00 -13.41 3.96
CA ALA A 31 26.68 -14.13 2.74
C ALA A 31 26.13 -13.16 1.66
N PRO A 32 26.42 -13.37 0.36
CA PRO A 32 25.90 -12.52 -0.72
C PRO A 32 24.38 -12.32 -0.66
N ALA A 33 23.63 -13.39 -0.41
CA ALA A 33 22.17 -13.38 -0.22
C ALA A 33 21.74 -12.51 0.96
N SER A 34 22.35 -12.70 2.14
CA SER A 34 22.05 -11.91 3.35
C SER A 34 22.34 -10.42 3.15
N ARG A 35 23.44 -10.09 2.46
CA ARG A 35 23.75 -8.69 2.13
C ARG A 35 22.72 -8.09 1.17
N LEU A 36 22.28 -8.83 0.16
CA LEU A 36 21.24 -8.37 -0.77
C LEU A 36 19.94 -8.07 -0.01
N VAL A 37 19.42 -9.06 0.72
CA VAL A 37 18.18 -8.91 1.51
C VAL A 37 18.30 -7.75 2.47
N THR A 38 19.40 -7.67 3.23
CA THR A 38 19.60 -6.59 4.21
C THR A 38 19.63 -5.21 3.55
N ARG A 39 20.28 -5.05 2.39
CA ARG A 39 20.32 -3.76 1.68
C ARG A 39 18.93 -3.33 1.22
N VAL A 40 18.21 -4.22 0.54
CA VAL A 40 16.87 -3.93 0.01
C VAL A 40 15.91 -3.64 1.16
N ALA A 41 15.88 -4.52 2.16
CA ALA A 41 14.96 -4.42 3.28
C ALA A 41 15.19 -3.16 4.12
N ARG A 42 16.46 -2.78 4.37
CA ARG A 42 16.77 -1.53 5.08
C ARG A 42 16.34 -0.30 4.29
N ARG A 43 16.43 -0.33 2.96
CA ARG A 43 15.98 0.78 2.11
C ARG A 43 14.47 0.98 2.18
N ILE A 44 13.71 -0.12 2.16
CA ILE A 44 12.26 -0.12 2.37
C ILE A 44 11.91 0.33 3.79
N ALA A 45 12.55 -0.23 4.81
CA ALA A 45 12.31 0.11 6.20
C ALA A 45 12.58 1.60 6.51
N ALA A 46 13.57 2.21 5.85
CA ALA A 46 13.94 3.60 6.04
C ALA A 46 12.87 4.61 5.57
N VAL A 47 11.93 4.19 4.73
CA VAL A 47 10.82 5.04 4.23
C VAL A 47 9.50 4.77 4.93
N VAL A 48 9.46 3.83 5.87
CA VAL A 48 8.28 3.55 6.69
C VAL A 48 8.01 4.76 7.61
N PRO A 49 6.81 5.36 7.58
CA PRO A 49 6.48 6.48 8.44
C PRO A 49 6.36 6.03 9.91
N PRO A 50 6.60 6.92 10.89
CA PRO A 50 6.42 6.61 12.30
C PRO A 50 4.97 6.18 12.62
N GLY A 51 4.85 4.95 13.10
CA GLY A 51 3.60 4.35 13.54
C GLY A 51 3.37 4.45 15.06
N PRO A 52 2.18 4.02 15.55
CA PRO A 52 1.91 3.93 16.98
C PRO A 52 2.67 2.75 17.64
N THR A 53 3.00 1.74 16.84
CA THR A 53 3.81 0.58 17.22
C THR A 53 5.25 0.80 16.75
N PRO A 54 6.23 0.82 17.66
CA PRO A 54 7.64 0.81 17.28
C PRO A 54 7.97 -0.48 16.52
N LEU A 55 8.62 -0.36 15.36
CA LEU A 55 9.07 -1.50 14.55
C LEU A 55 10.59 -1.58 14.62
N GLU A 56 11.09 -2.65 15.24
CA GLU A 56 12.52 -2.90 15.37
C GLU A 56 12.98 -3.88 14.30
N TRP A 57 13.33 -3.33 13.14
CA TRP A 57 13.62 -4.12 11.95
C TRP A 57 14.78 -5.11 12.14
N ARG A 58 14.48 -6.40 11.97
CA ARG A 58 15.48 -7.48 11.88
C ARG A 58 15.17 -8.33 10.66
N PHE A 59 16.14 -8.46 9.77
CA PHE A 59 16.02 -9.22 8.52
C PHE A 59 16.98 -10.40 8.59
N VAL A 60 16.47 -11.62 8.38
CA VAL A 60 17.30 -12.84 8.40
C VAL A 60 16.95 -13.71 7.20
N VAL A 61 17.97 -14.33 6.61
CA VAL A 61 17.79 -15.32 5.55
C VAL A 61 17.93 -16.73 6.13
N VAL A 62 16.90 -17.55 5.96
CA VAL A 62 16.92 -18.97 6.31
C VAL A 62 17.34 -19.78 5.09
N ALA A 63 18.30 -20.67 5.28
CA ALA A 63 18.79 -21.59 4.26
C ALA A 63 17.77 -22.72 4.07
N ALA A 64 16.85 -22.50 3.14
CA ALA A 64 15.77 -23.40 2.78
C ALA A 64 15.59 -23.40 1.25
N PRO A 65 16.51 -24.05 0.52
CA PRO A 65 16.41 -24.17 -0.93
C PRO A 65 15.09 -24.86 -1.29
N GLY A 66 14.44 -24.39 -2.35
CA GLY A 66 13.13 -24.89 -2.78
C GLY A 66 11.92 -24.33 -2.01
N VAL A 67 12.14 -23.60 -0.91
CA VAL A 67 11.06 -22.89 -0.20
C VAL A 67 10.98 -21.45 -0.71
N VAL A 68 10.09 -21.22 -1.68
CA VAL A 68 9.76 -19.89 -2.19
C VAL A 68 8.81 -19.21 -1.20
N ASN A 69 9.37 -18.50 -0.20
CA ASN A 69 8.57 -17.77 0.79
C ASN A 69 9.34 -16.63 1.48
N ALA A 70 8.59 -15.72 2.11
CA ALA A 70 9.03 -14.75 3.11
C ALA A 70 7.91 -14.59 4.15
N ALA A 71 8.22 -14.04 5.33
CA ALA A 71 7.19 -13.75 6.32
C ALA A 71 7.63 -12.62 7.26
N CYS A 72 6.68 -11.75 7.63
CA CYS A 72 6.84 -10.81 8.73
C CYS A 72 6.20 -11.31 10.03
N TYR A 73 7.01 -11.36 11.07
CA TYR A 73 6.59 -11.52 12.44
C TYR A 73 6.33 -10.14 13.07
N PRO A 74 5.45 -10.08 14.09
CA PRO A 74 5.17 -8.84 14.79
C PRO A 74 6.43 -8.13 15.33
N GLY A 75 6.36 -6.80 15.45
CA GLY A 75 7.50 -6.00 15.93
C GLY A 75 8.63 -5.81 14.91
N GLY A 76 8.38 -6.09 13.63
CA GLY A 76 9.32 -5.80 12.53
C GLY A 76 10.39 -6.86 12.31
N LYS A 77 10.12 -8.13 12.58
CA LYS A 77 11.08 -9.21 12.30
C LYS A 77 10.67 -9.91 11.00
N VAL A 78 11.53 -9.92 10.00
CA VAL A 78 11.22 -10.48 8.68
C VAL A 78 12.21 -11.59 8.36
N VAL A 79 11.67 -12.71 7.90
CA VAL A 79 12.44 -13.85 7.41
C VAL A 79 12.26 -13.99 5.90
N VAL A 80 13.36 -14.28 5.20
CA VAL A 80 13.37 -14.64 3.79
C VAL A 80 13.93 -16.06 3.68
N PHE A 81 13.22 -16.95 2.98
CA PHE A 81 13.72 -18.29 2.72
C PHE A 81 14.56 -18.28 1.44
N SER A 82 15.71 -18.95 1.44
CA SER A 82 16.66 -18.87 0.31
C SER A 82 16.06 -19.32 -1.02
N GLY A 83 15.10 -20.26 -1.01
CA GLY A 83 14.37 -20.66 -2.20
C GLY A 83 13.60 -19.53 -2.88
N LEU A 84 13.20 -18.47 -2.16
CA LEU A 84 12.65 -17.26 -2.78
C LEU A 84 13.69 -16.60 -3.67
N LEU A 85 14.92 -16.44 -3.18
CA LEU A 85 16.00 -15.77 -3.92
C LEU A 85 16.39 -16.57 -5.17
N ASP A 86 16.35 -17.90 -5.08
CA ASP A 86 16.61 -18.82 -6.20
C ASP A 86 15.54 -18.70 -7.30
N ALA A 87 14.32 -18.27 -6.95
CA ALA A 87 13.19 -18.12 -7.86
C ALA A 87 13.13 -16.75 -8.56
N LEU A 88 13.93 -15.77 -8.11
CA LEU A 88 13.98 -14.44 -8.69
C LEU A 88 14.94 -14.37 -9.89
N PRO A 89 14.67 -13.51 -10.89
CA PRO A 89 15.60 -13.30 -11.99
C PRO A 89 16.91 -12.68 -11.49
N PRO A 90 18.03 -12.84 -12.21
CA PRO A 90 19.29 -12.23 -11.81
C PRO A 90 19.28 -10.70 -11.98
N GLY A 91 20.18 -10.03 -11.27
CA GLY A 91 20.44 -8.60 -11.46
C GLY A 91 19.35 -7.68 -10.91
N ARG A 92 19.14 -6.53 -11.59
CA ARG A 92 18.27 -5.45 -11.09
C ARG A 92 16.80 -5.82 -11.06
N GLU A 93 16.36 -6.67 -11.99
CA GLU A 93 14.97 -7.14 -12.03
C GLU A 93 14.65 -7.97 -10.79
N GLY A 94 15.54 -8.88 -10.41
CA GLY A 94 15.37 -9.69 -9.19
C GLY A 94 15.43 -8.87 -7.92
N GLU A 95 16.30 -7.86 -7.88
CA GLU A 95 16.34 -6.95 -6.74
C GLU A 95 15.02 -6.17 -6.59
N ALA A 96 14.43 -5.71 -7.70
CA ALA A 96 13.16 -5.00 -7.67
C ALA A 96 11.99 -5.90 -7.26
N GLU A 97 11.98 -7.17 -7.67
CA GLU A 97 10.98 -8.14 -7.25
C GLU A 97 11.16 -8.59 -5.80
N LEU A 98 12.41 -8.73 -5.34
CA LEU A 98 12.71 -8.92 -3.91
C LEU A 98 12.20 -7.73 -3.10
N ALA A 99 12.37 -6.51 -3.62
CA ALA A 99 11.83 -5.31 -2.98
C ALA A 99 10.30 -5.34 -2.91
N ALA A 100 9.61 -5.89 -3.92
CA ALA A 100 8.16 -6.07 -3.87
C ALA A 100 7.73 -7.02 -2.75
N VAL A 101 8.39 -8.17 -2.61
CA VAL A 101 8.10 -9.12 -1.51
C VAL A 101 8.37 -8.47 -0.16
N LEU A 102 9.53 -7.84 0.02
CA LEU A 102 9.88 -7.21 1.29
C LEU A 102 8.97 -6.03 1.63
N ALA A 103 8.56 -5.24 0.65
CA ALA A 103 7.63 -4.13 0.85
C ALA A 103 6.23 -4.64 1.23
N HIS A 104 5.79 -5.75 0.64
CA HIS A 104 4.56 -6.43 1.03
C HIS A 104 4.61 -6.93 2.48
N GLU A 105 5.69 -7.61 2.87
CA GLU A 105 5.90 -8.06 4.27
C GLU A 105 5.95 -6.89 5.26
N VAL A 106 6.63 -5.80 4.89
CA VAL A 106 6.65 -4.56 5.69
C VAL A 106 5.24 -3.93 5.74
N GLY A 107 4.46 -4.01 4.66
CA GLY A 107 3.07 -3.59 4.62
C GLY A 107 2.21 -4.32 5.65
N HIS A 108 2.35 -5.64 5.76
CA HIS A 108 1.70 -6.43 6.83
C HIS A 108 2.09 -5.96 8.24
N ALA A 109 3.36 -5.62 8.45
CA ALA A 109 3.85 -5.12 9.74
C ALA A 109 3.26 -3.75 10.08
N VAL A 110 3.24 -2.84 9.11
CA VAL A 110 2.71 -1.47 9.25
C VAL A 110 1.20 -1.50 9.55
N ALA A 111 0.46 -2.36 8.85
CA ALA A 111 -0.98 -2.54 9.07
C ALA A 111 -1.32 -3.43 10.28
N ARG A 112 -0.31 -4.00 10.96
CA ARG A 112 -0.47 -4.88 12.13
C ARG A 112 -1.36 -6.10 11.87
N HIS A 113 -1.35 -6.64 10.65
CA HIS A 113 -2.21 -7.76 10.25
C HIS A 113 -2.02 -9.02 11.10
N SER A 114 -0.80 -9.26 11.61
CA SER A 114 -0.53 -10.38 12.52
C SER A 114 -1.23 -10.20 13.88
N ALA A 115 -1.26 -8.98 14.42
CA ALA A 115 -1.99 -8.67 15.65
C ALA A 115 -3.50 -8.76 15.45
N GLU A 116 -4.00 -8.32 14.28
CA GLU A 116 -5.41 -8.47 13.92
C GLU A 116 -5.82 -9.95 13.87
N LYS A 117 -5.04 -10.80 13.19
CA LYS A 117 -5.29 -12.25 13.15
C LYS A 117 -5.30 -12.89 14.54
N LEU A 118 -4.34 -12.54 15.39
CA LEU A 118 -4.27 -13.08 16.74
C LEU A 118 -5.44 -12.60 17.61
N SER A 119 -5.89 -11.37 17.40
CA SER A 119 -7.08 -10.81 18.06
C SER A 119 -8.35 -11.55 17.63
N PHE A 120 -8.50 -11.89 16.36
CA PHE A 120 -9.60 -12.74 15.89
C PHE A 120 -9.54 -14.14 16.49
N ALA A 121 -8.36 -14.75 16.57
CA ALA A 121 -8.19 -16.05 17.19
C ALA A 121 -8.62 -16.03 18.67
N ASN A 122 -8.22 -14.99 19.41
CA ASN A 122 -8.63 -14.78 20.81
C ASN A 122 -10.16 -14.74 20.97
N VAL A 123 -10.86 -14.02 20.07
CA VAL A 123 -12.33 -13.92 20.09
C VAL A 123 -13.01 -15.28 19.83
N LEU A 124 -12.51 -16.06 18.87
CA LEU A 124 -13.03 -17.39 18.59
C LEU A 124 -12.90 -18.33 19.80
N LEU A 125 -11.84 -18.17 20.59
CA LEU A 125 -11.59 -18.98 21.78
C LEU A 125 -12.38 -18.51 23.01
N LEU A 126 -12.55 -17.20 23.19
CA LEU A 126 -13.44 -16.64 24.21
C LEU A 126 -14.90 -17.06 23.99
N GLY A 127 -15.33 -17.25 22.74
CA GLY A 127 -16.62 -17.88 22.42
C GLY A 127 -16.75 -19.34 22.90
N ARG A 128 -15.62 -20.01 23.22
CA ARG A 128 -15.56 -21.38 23.76
C ARG A 128 -15.35 -21.40 25.28
N MET A 129 -15.79 -20.33 25.98
CA MET A 129 -15.55 -20.08 27.42
C MET A 129 -16.03 -21.14 28.42
N VAL A 130 -16.52 -22.29 27.97
CA VAL A 130 -16.89 -23.42 28.84
C VAL A 130 -15.66 -24.24 29.29
N LEU A 131 -14.48 -24.08 28.66
CA LEU A 131 -13.29 -24.91 28.92
C LEU A 131 -12.15 -24.23 29.72
N PHE A 132 -12.38 -23.07 30.32
CA PHE A 132 -11.30 -22.26 30.94
C PHE A 132 -10.82 -22.73 32.32
N PHE A 133 -11.47 -23.72 32.94
CA PHE A 133 -11.11 -24.15 34.30
C PHE A 133 -10.09 -25.30 34.36
N VAL A 134 -9.55 -25.79 33.23
CA VAL A 134 -8.76 -27.04 33.19
C VAL A 134 -7.37 -26.90 32.53
N ILE A 135 -7.08 -25.81 31.79
CA ILE A 135 -5.88 -25.72 30.94
C ILE A 135 -4.95 -24.61 31.43
N ASP A 136 -3.65 -24.92 31.51
CA ASP A 136 -2.58 -23.95 31.78
C ASP A 136 -2.61 -22.79 30.77
N ALA A 137 -2.52 -21.56 31.28
CA ALA A 137 -2.66 -20.35 30.46
C ALA A 137 -1.53 -20.21 29.43
N GLY A 138 -0.32 -20.72 29.72
CA GLY A 138 0.81 -20.69 28.80
C GLY A 138 0.61 -21.63 27.61
N ALA A 139 0.20 -22.87 27.87
CA ALA A 139 -0.10 -23.85 26.83
C ALA A 139 -1.24 -23.38 25.88
N LEU A 140 -2.24 -22.67 26.42
CA LEU A 140 -3.34 -22.13 25.63
C LEU A 140 -2.89 -21.02 24.67
N VAL A 141 -1.98 -20.15 25.13
CA VAL A 141 -1.41 -19.07 24.31
C VAL A 141 -0.60 -19.65 23.14
N ASP A 142 0.22 -20.67 23.39
CA ASP A 142 0.99 -21.36 22.34
C ASP A 142 0.07 -22.00 21.30
N VAL A 143 -1.02 -22.66 21.71
CA VAL A 143 -2.01 -23.22 20.77
C VAL A 143 -2.62 -22.12 19.92
N LEU A 144 -2.98 -20.98 20.52
CA LEU A 144 -3.61 -19.88 19.82
C LEU A 144 -2.69 -19.23 18.79
N ILE A 145 -1.42 -19.04 19.14
CA ILE A 145 -0.39 -18.52 18.25
C ILE A 145 -0.23 -19.46 17.06
N ASN A 146 -0.14 -20.78 17.31
CA ASN A 146 -0.01 -21.77 16.24
C ASN A 146 -1.23 -21.77 15.30
N VAL A 147 -2.45 -21.64 15.84
CA VAL A 147 -3.66 -21.49 15.03
C VAL A 147 -3.62 -20.20 14.22
N ALA A 148 -3.32 -19.05 14.83
CA ALA A 148 -3.26 -17.77 14.13
C ALA A 148 -2.17 -17.75 13.04
N ALA A 149 -1.01 -18.37 13.30
CA ALA A 149 0.10 -18.47 12.37
C ALA A 149 -0.22 -19.42 11.19
N SER A 150 -0.99 -20.48 11.43
CA SER A 150 -1.39 -21.44 10.38
C SER A 150 -2.56 -20.96 9.51
N LEU A 151 -3.35 -20.00 9.99
CA LEU A 151 -4.40 -19.39 9.17
C LEU A 151 -3.75 -18.52 8.08
N PRO A 152 -4.21 -18.59 6.81
CA PRO A 152 -3.74 -17.69 5.77
C PRO A 152 -4.20 -16.25 6.05
N MET A 153 -3.51 -15.27 5.46
CA MET A 153 -3.97 -13.88 5.47
C MET A 153 -5.31 -13.72 4.74
N SER A 154 -6.14 -12.78 5.19
CA SER A 154 -7.39 -12.51 4.47
C SER A 154 -7.11 -11.78 3.16
N ARG A 155 -7.99 -11.93 2.16
CA ARG A 155 -7.84 -11.22 0.87
C ARG A 155 -7.84 -9.69 1.01
N ALA A 156 -8.49 -9.17 2.06
CA ALA A 156 -8.50 -7.74 2.36
C ALA A 156 -7.13 -7.29 2.90
N MET A 157 -6.56 -8.03 3.86
CA MET A 157 -5.22 -7.79 4.39
C MET A 157 -4.15 -7.86 3.28
N GLU A 158 -4.26 -8.84 2.38
CA GLU A 158 -3.35 -8.96 1.23
C GLU A 158 -3.42 -7.76 0.30
N ALA A 159 -4.64 -7.29 -0.02
CA ALA A 159 -4.83 -6.11 -0.87
C ALA A 159 -4.31 -4.82 -0.21
N GLU A 160 -4.49 -4.68 1.10
CA GLU A 160 -3.95 -3.55 1.87
C GLU A 160 -2.42 -3.60 1.94
N ALA A 161 -1.84 -4.77 2.20
CA ALA A 161 -0.39 -4.96 2.21
C ALA A 161 0.24 -4.69 0.84
N ASP A 162 -0.41 -5.11 -0.26
CA ASP A 162 0.01 -4.76 -1.62
C ASP A 162 0.00 -3.25 -1.84
N TYR A 163 -1.10 -2.58 -1.49
CA TYR A 163 -1.24 -1.13 -1.69
C TYR A 163 -0.19 -0.34 -0.91
N ILE A 164 0.01 -0.68 0.37
CA ILE A 164 1.07 -0.07 1.21
C ILE A 164 2.45 -0.40 0.62
N GLY A 165 2.68 -1.65 0.26
CA GLY A 165 3.95 -2.12 -0.31
C GLY A 165 4.35 -1.35 -1.56
N LEU A 166 3.42 -1.09 -2.48
CA LEU A 166 3.66 -0.30 -3.69
C LEU A 166 4.13 1.12 -3.38
N HIS A 167 3.53 1.78 -2.39
CA HIS A 167 3.98 3.10 -1.94
C HIS A 167 5.37 3.05 -1.33
N LEU A 168 5.65 2.04 -0.51
CA LEU A 168 6.96 1.84 0.11
C LEU A 168 8.04 1.56 -0.95
N MET A 169 7.71 0.80 -2.00
CA MET A 169 8.61 0.58 -3.14
C MET A 169 8.93 1.89 -3.85
N ALA A 170 7.91 2.65 -4.24
CA ALA A 170 8.08 3.93 -4.93
C ALA A 170 8.93 4.90 -4.09
N ALA A 171 8.63 4.99 -2.79
CA ALA A 171 9.34 5.77 -1.79
C ALA A 171 10.82 5.39 -1.67
N ALA A 172 11.10 4.09 -1.73
CA ALA A 172 12.45 3.53 -1.65
C ALA A 172 13.17 3.48 -2.99
N CYS A 173 12.63 4.09 -4.06
CA CYS A 173 13.17 4.04 -5.43
C CYS A 173 13.23 2.63 -6.04
N TYR A 174 12.28 1.76 -5.72
CA TYR A 174 12.06 0.53 -6.46
C TYR A 174 10.85 0.70 -7.37
N ASP A 175 10.95 0.13 -8.58
CA ASP A 175 9.87 0.14 -9.56
C ASP A 175 8.64 -0.61 -9.00
N PRO A 176 7.52 0.06 -8.70
CA PRO A 176 6.33 -0.60 -8.15
C PRO A 176 5.73 -1.64 -9.11
N ALA A 177 5.96 -1.51 -10.42
CA ALA A 177 5.50 -2.50 -11.39
C ALA A 177 6.21 -3.86 -11.24
N ALA A 178 7.32 -3.94 -10.49
CA ALA A 178 7.95 -5.21 -10.16
C ALA A 178 7.05 -6.13 -9.31
N ALA A 179 6.11 -5.57 -8.55
CA ALA A 179 5.14 -6.37 -7.81
C ALA A 179 4.25 -7.20 -8.75
N ALA A 180 3.72 -6.58 -9.82
CA ALA A 180 2.92 -7.28 -10.83
C ALA A 180 3.74 -8.40 -11.49
N ARG A 181 4.99 -8.12 -11.87
CA ARG A 181 5.90 -9.12 -12.47
C ARG A 181 6.16 -10.30 -11.54
N PHE A 182 6.41 -10.03 -10.26
CA PHE A 182 6.60 -11.06 -9.25
C PHE A 182 5.38 -11.98 -9.13
N PHE A 183 4.17 -11.41 -9.02
CA PHE A 183 2.94 -12.22 -8.91
C PHE A 183 2.63 -13.01 -10.18
N THR A 184 2.83 -12.42 -11.36
CA THR A 184 2.71 -13.18 -12.63
C THR A 184 3.66 -14.37 -12.66
N ARG A 185 4.88 -14.23 -12.13
CA ARG A 185 5.83 -15.35 -12.04
C ARG A 185 5.38 -16.41 -11.03
N LEU A 186 4.86 -16.02 -9.87
CA LEU A 186 4.30 -16.97 -8.91
C LEU A 186 3.13 -17.76 -9.49
N ASP A 187 2.23 -17.08 -10.22
CA ASP A 187 1.10 -17.73 -10.90
C ASP A 187 1.58 -18.72 -11.97
N ALA A 188 2.63 -18.36 -12.73
CA ALA A 188 3.24 -19.27 -13.69
C ALA A 188 3.87 -20.51 -13.03
N MET A 189 4.54 -20.34 -11.89
CA MET A 189 5.09 -21.45 -11.10
C MET A 189 3.98 -22.36 -10.56
N ALA A 190 2.88 -21.78 -10.07
CA ALA A 190 1.75 -22.54 -9.55
C ALA A 190 0.98 -23.31 -10.63
N GLY A 191 0.96 -22.79 -11.87
CA GLY A 191 0.35 -23.45 -13.03
C GLY A 191 1.22 -24.54 -13.67
N ALA A 192 2.49 -24.67 -13.26
CA ALA A 192 3.40 -25.65 -13.83
C ALA A 192 3.02 -27.09 -13.42
N ARG A 193 2.77 -27.94 -14.41
CA ARG A 193 2.33 -29.32 -14.17
C ARG A 193 3.40 -30.13 -13.45
N GLY A 194 3.02 -30.80 -12.36
CA GLY A 194 3.92 -31.65 -11.57
C GLY A 194 4.81 -30.90 -10.58
N VAL A 195 4.62 -29.59 -10.43
CA VAL A 195 5.32 -28.76 -9.44
C VAL A 195 4.31 -28.31 -8.38
N ALA A 196 4.67 -28.46 -7.10
CA ALA A 196 3.83 -27.94 -6.03
C ALA A 196 3.82 -26.39 -6.07
N PRO A 197 2.68 -25.72 -5.83
CA PRO A 197 2.64 -24.27 -5.79
C PRO A 197 3.63 -23.69 -4.77
N PRO A 198 4.22 -22.52 -5.04
CA PRO A 198 5.08 -21.82 -4.09
C PRO A 198 4.43 -21.68 -2.71
N ALA A 199 5.20 -21.93 -1.65
CA ALA A 199 4.73 -21.81 -0.26
C ALA A 199 4.19 -20.41 0.05
N PHE A 200 4.72 -19.37 -0.61
CA PHE A 200 4.21 -18.01 -0.57
C PHE A 200 2.70 -17.92 -0.85
N LEU A 201 2.18 -18.63 -1.85
CA LEU A 201 0.75 -18.57 -2.20
C LEU A 201 -0.16 -19.25 -1.17
N SER A 202 0.41 -20.11 -0.31
CA SER A 202 -0.32 -20.75 0.79
C SER A 202 -0.50 -19.79 1.97
N THR A 203 0.51 -18.97 2.28
CA THR A 203 0.45 -17.98 3.37
C THR A 203 -0.19 -16.66 2.92
N HIS A 204 0.01 -16.29 1.65
CA HIS A 204 -0.47 -15.08 0.99
C HIS A 204 -1.44 -15.43 -0.15
N PRO A 205 -2.70 -15.77 0.15
CA PRO A 205 -3.64 -16.21 -0.85
C PRO A 205 -3.93 -15.11 -1.87
N SER A 206 -3.53 -15.36 -3.12
CA SER A 206 -3.75 -14.43 -4.23
C SER A 206 -5.23 -14.41 -4.66
N ASP A 207 -5.72 -13.23 -5.03
CA ASP A 207 -6.96 -13.06 -5.80
C ASP A 207 -6.64 -13.28 -7.29
N LYS A 208 -7.57 -13.88 -8.04
CA LYS A 208 -7.47 -13.98 -9.52
C LYS A 208 -7.30 -12.62 -10.18
N ARG A 209 -7.62 -11.53 -9.47
CA ARG A 209 -7.47 -10.14 -9.90
C ARG A 209 -6.32 -9.38 -9.21
N ARG A 210 -5.43 -10.05 -8.47
CA ARG A 210 -4.35 -9.37 -7.72
C ARG A 210 -3.45 -8.54 -8.62
N VAL A 211 -2.96 -9.13 -9.72
CA VAL A 211 -2.15 -8.42 -10.74
C VAL A 211 -2.92 -7.22 -11.30
N ALA A 212 -4.17 -7.41 -11.71
CA ALA A 212 -5.00 -6.33 -12.26
C ALA A 212 -5.26 -5.19 -11.24
N LYS A 213 -5.38 -5.51 -9.94
CA LYS A 213 -5.49 -4.50 -8.87
C LYS A 213 -4.20 -3.70 -8.74
N ILE A 214 -3.06 -4.39 -8.68
CA ILE A 214 -1.73 -3.77 -8.62
C ILE A 214 -1.55 -2.83 -9.81
N GLU A 215 -1.80 -3.31 -11.03
CA GLU A 215 -1.74 -2.52 -12.26
C GLU A 215 -2.65 -1.29 -12.21
N GLY A 216 -3.86 -1.43 -11.66
CA GLY A 216 -4.80 -0.34 -11.45
C GLY A 216 -4.32 0.73 -10.46
N TRP A 217 -3.46 0.37 -9.50
CA TRP A 217 -2.87 1.31 -8.54
C TRP A 217 -1.56 1.94 -9.03
N LEU A 218 -0.90 1.38 -10.05
CA LEU A 218 0.36 1.90 -10.57
C LEU A 218 0.30 3.40 -10.93
N PRO A 219 -0.75 3.93 -11.59
CA PRO A 219 -0.82 5.37 -11.89
C PRO A 219 -0.78 6.26 -10.64
N ASP A 220 -1.32 5.78 -9.52
CA ASP A 220 -1.36 6.54 -8.26
C ASP A 220 -0.01 6.54 -7.53
N VAL A 221 0.77 5.47 -7.66
CA VAL A 221 2.03 5.27 -6.91
C VAL A 221 3.29 5.60 -7.71
N SER A 222 3.27 5.40 -9.03
CA SER A 222 4.46 5.49 -9.88
C SER A 222 4.97 6.92 -10.06
N GLY A 223 4.12 7.93 -9.88
CA GLY A 223 4.53 9.33 -9.99
C GLY A 223 5.68 9.72 -9.04
N ALA A 224 5.72 9.13 -7.83
CA ALA A 224 6.83 9.34 -6.90
C ALA A 224 8.13 8.66 -7.37
N TYR A 225 8.04 7.47 -7.97
CA TYR A 225 9.19 6.77 -8.55
C TYR A 225 9.75 7.51 -9.78
N GLU A 226 8.87 7.92 -10.70
CA GLU A 226 9.22 8.55 -11.98
C GLU A 226 9.87 9.93 -11.80
N THR A 227 9.52 10.68 -10.76
CA THR A 227 10.09 12.00 -10.45
C THR A 227 11.43 11.94 -9.71
N GLY A 228 12.12 10.79 -9.74
CA GLY A 228 13.44 10.59 -9.14
C GLY A 228 13.39 10.22 -7.66
N CYS A 229 12.28 9.63 -7.21
CA CYS A 229 12.05 9.19 -5.83
C CYS A 229 12.51 10.19 -4.77
N ALA A 230 12.25 11.48 -5.07
CA ALA A 230 12.28 12.53 -4.08
C ALA A 230 11.53 12.03 -2.87
N ARG A 231 12.22 11.96 -1.70
CA ARG A 231 11.65 11.61 -0.38
C ARG A 231 10.16 11.87 -0.43
N VAL A 232 9.35 10.80 -0.42
CA VAL A 232 7.89 10.87 -0.54
C VAL A 232 7.46 12.18 0.06
N SER A 233 7.03 13.13 -0.80
CA SER A 233 6.66 14.44 -0.31
C SER A 233 5.63 14.21 0.79
N ARG A 234 5.53 15.10 1.78
CA ARG A 234 4.50 14.98 2.82
C ARG A 234 3.09 14.80 2.24
N GLU A 235 2.87 15.07 0.95
CA GLU A 235 1.67 14.75 0.17
C GLU A 235 1.49 13.27 -0.15
N GLY A 236 2.53 12.55 -0.61
CA GLY A 236 2.46 11.09 -0.83
C GLY A 236 2.27 10.30 0.47
N LEU A 237 2.79 10.83 1.59
CA LEU A 237 2.54 10.31 2.93
C LEU A 237 1.10 10.59 3.42
N ARG A 238 0.40 11.62 2.91
CA ARG A 238 -1.03 11.83 3.22
C ARG A 238 -1.93 10.77 2.59
N GLY A 239 -1.53 10.22 1.44
CA GLY A 239 -2.19 9.05 0.85
C GLY A 239 -2.06 7.81 1.75
N LEU A 240 -0.87 7.60 2.33
CA LEU A 240 -0.62 6.60 3.35
C LEU A 240 -1.35 6.89 4.67
N ASP A 241 -1.40 8.13 5.14
CA ASP A 241 -2.17 8.51 6.34
C ASP A 241 -3.67 8.24 6.14
N GLY A 242 -4.21 8.52 4.94
CA GLY A 242 -5.59 8.17 4.57
C GLY A 242 -5.84 6.67 4.54
N ALA A 243 -4.91 5.89 3.99
CA ALA A 243 -4.96 4.42 4.00
C ALA A 243 -4.83 3.83 5.42
N LEU A 244 -4.03 4.47 6.28
CA LEU A 244 -3.83 4.09 7.69
C LEU A 244 -4.86 4.74 8.65
N GLY A 245 -5.93 5.36 8.13
CA GLY A 245 -7.02 5.94 8.93
C GLY A 245 -6.65 7.14 9.80
N ARG A 246 -5.55 7.84 9.48
CA ARG A 246 -5.05 9.03 10.19
C ARG A 246 -5.50 10.30 9.48
N GLU A 247 -6.71 10.79 9.78
CA GLU A 247 -7.01 12.19 9.49
C GLU A 247 -6.14 13.09 10.37
N SER A 248 -5.30 13.93 9.75
CA SER A 248 -4.51 14.91 10.49
C SER A 248 -5.46 15.88 11.19
N GLY A 249 -5.65 15.72 12.49
CA GLY A 249 -6.34 16.67 13.33
C GLY A 249 -5.66 18.04 13.26
N ARG A 250 -6.19 18.93 12.41
CA ARG A 250 -5.93 20.36 12.46
C ARG A 250 -7.21 21.06 12.88
N GLY A 251 -7.22 21.45 14.16
CA GLY A 251 -7.79 22.70 14.65
C GLY A 251 -9.29 22.88 14.45
N GLY A 252 -10.04 22.79 15.55
CA GLY A 252 -11.35 23.40 15.67
C GLY A 252 -11.27 24.89 15.32
N GLY A 253 -11.72 25.23 14.12
CA GLY A 253 -12.06 26.59 13.74
C GLY A 253 -13.56 26.79 13.95
N VAL A 254 -13.91 27.59 14.95
CA VAL A 254 -15.27 28.08 15.19
C VAL A 254 -15.83 28.69 13.89
N VAL A 255 -16.88 28.09 13.34
CA VAL A 255 -17.66 28.68 12.25
C VAL A 255 -18.61 29.71 12.85
N PRO A 256 -18.55 31.00 12.47
CA PRO A 256 -19.55 31.95 12.92
C PRO A 256 -20.86 31.64 12.19
N VAL A 257 -21.91 31.38 12.97
CA VAL A 257 -23.30 31.27 12.52
C VAL A 257 -23.69 32.59 11.85
N THR A 258 -23.78 32.60 10.52
CA THR A 258 -24.41 33.70 9.80
C THR A 258 -25.92 33.52 9.83
N ARG A 259 -26.57 34.49 10.48
CA ARG A 259 -28.01 34.60 10.71
C ARG A 259 -28.75 34.63 9.36
N THR A 260 -29.69 33.71 9.19
CA THR A 260 -30.65 33.68 8.08
C THR A 260 -31.46 34.98 8.04
N ARG A 261 -31.28 35.80 6.98
CA ARG A 261 -32.19 36.91 6.68
C ARG A 261 -33.26 36.43 5.70
N ARG A 262 -34.49 36.31 6.22
CA ARG A 262 -35.72 35.97 5.49
C ARG A 262 -35.86 36.81 4.21
N ARG A 263 -36.09 36.17 3.06
CA ARG A 263 -36.64 36.82 1.87
C ARG A 263 -38.14 37.03 2.07
N ARG A 264 -38.59 38.29 1.95
CA ARG A 264 -40.00 38.66 1.79
C ARG A 264 -40.31 38.65 0.29
N ALA A 265 -41.37 37.96 -0.08
CA ALA A 265 -41.93 37.97 -1.42
C ALA A 265 -42.66 39.30 -1.69
N VAL A 266 -42.50 39.84 -2.90
CA VAL A 266 -43.48 40.72 -3.55
C VAL A 266 -43.51 40.36 -5.03
N ALA A 267 -44.72 40.18 -5.54
CA ALA A 267 -45.07 39.81 -6.90
C ALA A 267 -45.44 41.02 -7.76
N GLY A 268 -45.44 40.82 -9.07
CA GLY A 268 -46.06 41.69 -10.10
C GLY A 268 -45.12 42.76 -10.65
N GLY A 269 -45.00 43.01 -11.95
CA GLY A 269 -45.70 42.54 -13.13
C GLY A 269 -45.37 43.51 -14.29
N GLY A 270 -45.50 43.06 -15.54
CA GLY A 270 -45.75 43.94 -16.69
C GLY A 270 -44.56 44.36 -17.57
N GLY A 271 -44.51 43.77 -18.78
CA GLY A 271 -44.47 44.50 -20.05
C GLY A 271 -43.11 44.99 -20.62
N GLY A 272 -42.86 44.67 -21.90
CA GLY A 272 -42.12 45.59 -22.79
C GLY A 272 -40.98 45.02 -23.64
N ARG A 273 -41.32 44.54 -24.84
CA ARG A 273 -40.64 44.61 -26.16
C ARG A 273 -39.13 44.95 -26.28
N ALA A 274 -38.44 44.04 -27.00
CA ALA A 274 -37.66 44.23 -28.25
C ALA A 274 -36.32 45.03 -28.33
N ALA A 275 -35.51 44.57 -29.30
CA ALA A 275 -34.38 45.20 -30.03
C ALA A 275 -32.99 45.13 -29.36
N VAL A 276 -32.07 44.29 -29.86
CA VAL A 276 -31.10 44.40 -31.00
C VAL A 276 -29.91 45.34 -30.79
N ASP A 277 -28.78 44.90 -31.36
CA ASP A 277 -27.50 45.59 -31.61
C ASP A 277 -26.56 45.71 -30.40
N GLY A 278 -25.25 45.57 -30.53
CA GLY A 278 -24.38 45.52 -31.70
C GLY A 278 -22.92 45.51 -31.22
N TRP A 279 -22.03 45.20 -32.15
CA TRP A 279 -20.59 45.01 -31.98
C TRP A 279 -19.83 46.19 -31.35
N GLY A 280 -18.70 45.87 -30.69
CA GLY A 280 -17.65 46.83 -30.36
C GLY A 280 -16.28 46.17 -30.28
N ARG A 281 -15.53 46.20 -31.39
CA ARG A 281 -14.09 45.91 -31.45
C ARG A 281 -13.30 47.14 -31.00
N GLY A 282 -12.16 46.92 -30.33
CA GLY A 282 -11.13 47.93 -30.08
C GLY A 282 -9.81 47.29 -29.64
N PRO A 283 -8.63 47.86 -29.97
CA PRO A 283 -7.56 47.09 -30.61
C PRO A 283 -6.25 46.89 -29.82
N CYS A 284 -5.41 46.02 -30.39
CA CYS A 284 -4.04 45.70 -30.03
C CYS A 284 -3.09 46.91 -29.93
N ARG A 285 -2.08 46.80 -29.04
CA ARG A 285 -0.82 47.55 -29.14
C ARG A 285 0.37 46.59 -29.01
N LEU A 286 1.18 46.54 -30.06
CA LEU A 286 2.50 45.94 -30.15
C LEU A 286 3.55 46.96 -29.68
N VAL A 287 4.57 46.49 -28.95
CA VAL A 287 5.88 47.13 -28.89
C VAL A 287 6.91 46.06 -29.23
N GLY A 288 7.65 46.29 -30.30
CA GLY A 288 8.71 45.40 -30.79
C GLY A 288 10.09 45.85 -30.34
N PHE A 289 11.03 44.91 -30.37
CA PHE A 289 12.47 45.18 -30.47
C PHE A 289 13.08 44.28 -31.55
N ARG A 290 13.82 44.92 -32.47
CA ARG A 290 14.73 44.34 -33.48
C ARG A 290 16.02 43.90 -32.74
N GLY A 291 16.87 42.95 -33.18
CA GLY A 291 17.03 42.13 -34.37
C GLY A 291 18.51 41.69 -34.45
N ALA A 292 18.81 40.48 -34.97
CA ALA A 292 20.08 40.03 -35.60
C ALA A 292 20.04 38.49 -35.77
N SER A 293 19.71 37.99 -36.97
CA SER A 293 20.60 37.42 -38.01
C SER A 293 20.83 35.89 -37.92
N VAL A 294 20.22 35.16 -38.87
CA VAL A 294 20.39 33.73 -39.23
C VAL A 294 21.07 33.67 -40.61
N PRO A 295 21.73 32.55 -41.03
CA PRO A 295 21.18 31.74 -42.13
C PRO A 295 21.49 30.20 -41.95
N PRO A 296 21.16 29.26 -42.87
CA PRO A 296 20.04 28.33 -42.67
C PRO A 296 20.37 26.83 -42.94
N ARG A 297 19.49 25.90 -42.54
CA ARG A 297 19.09 24.74 -43.37
C ARG A 297 17.87 24.00 -42.80
N ALA A 298 16.98 23.66 -43.73
CA ALA A 298 15.65 23.05 -43.63
C ALA A 298 15.69 21.61 -43.03
N VAL A 299 14.61 20.99 -42.52
CA VAL A 299 13.36 20.56 -43.19
C VAL A 299 12.34 20.01 -42.16
N ARG A 300 11.10 20.55 -42.18
CA ARG A 300 9.73 19.98 -41.94
C ARG A 300 9.29 19.28 -40.62
N PRO A 301 7.95 19.26 -40.35
CA PRO A 301 7.36 19.35 -39.01
C PRO A 301 6.74 18.04 -38.47
N LEU A 302 6.55 17.97 -37.15
CA LEU A 302 5.67 17.02 -36.47
C LEU A 302 4.46 17.76 -35.86
N PRO A 303 3.28 17.12 -35.76
CA PRO A 303 2.02 17.79 -35.48
C PRO A 303 1.79 18.09 -33.99
N ALA A 304 0.89 19.05 -33.81
CA ALA A 304 0.47 19.71 -32.58
C ALA A 304 -0.10 18.77 -31.50
N CYS A 305 0.34 18.98 -30.25
CA CYS A 305 -0.45 18.68 -29.06
C CYS A 305 -1.27 19.94 -28.72
N ALA A 306 -2.57 19.86 -28.96
CA ALA A 306 -3.56 20.82 -28.50
C ALA A 306 -4.23 20.29 -27.23
N GLY A 307 -4.53 21.19 -26.29
CA GLY A 307 -5.63 21.00 -25.34
C GLY A 307 -5.25 20.78 -23.88
N VAL A 308 -4.78 21.84 -23.22
CA VAL A 308 -4.98 22.02 -21.77
C VAL A 308 -6.47 22.26 -21.55
N GLY A 309 -7.16 21.26 -21.00
CA GLY A 309 -8.56 21.35 -20.57
C GLY A 309 -8.64 21.20 -19.06
N LEU A 310 -8.85 22.32 -18.37
CA LEU A 310 -9.24 22.37 -16.96
C LEU A 310 -10.56 21.62 -16.75
N LEU A 311 -10.60 20.68 -15.81
CA LEU A 311 -11.84 20.12 -15.25
C LEU A 311 -12.00 20.58 -13.79
N PRO A 312 -13.22 20.97 -13.37
CA PRO A 312 -13.50 21.34 -12.00
C PRO A 312 -13.67 20.11 -11.10
N ALA A 313 -13.48 20.36 -9.81
CA ALA A 313 -13.43 19.41 -8.73
C ALA A 313 -14.81 19.20 -8.09
N ASP A 314 -15.31 17.97 -8.13
CA ASP A 314 -16.41 17.51 -7.29
C ASP A 314 -16.70 16.03 -7.51
N LYS A 315 -16.41 15.20 -6.49
CA LYS A 315 -17.22 14.03 -6.09
C LYS A 315 -16.67 13.39 -4.81
N ARG A 316 -17.38 13.67 -3.70
CA ARG A 316 -17.37 12.89 -2.46
C ARG A 316 -18.22 11.65 -2.69
N TRP A 317 -17.77 10.47 -2.27
CA TRP A 317 -18.63 9.28 -2.17
C TRP A 317 -18.63 8.74 -0.75
N TRP A 318 -19.83 8.57 -0.21
CA TRP A 318 -20.16 8.03 1.09
C TRP A 318 -20.42 6.51 0.99
N PHE A 319 -20.05 5.75 2.03
CA PHE A 319 -20.59 4.42 2.31
C PHE A 319 -21.64 4.52 3.42
N HIS A 320 -22.86 4.01 3.18
CA HIS A 320 -23.65 3.22 4.14
C HIS A 320 -24.92 2.69 3.47
N GLY A 321 -25.19 1.40 3.64
CA GLY A 321 -26.46 0.80 3.27
C GLY A 321 -26.46 -0.72 3.33
N ALA A 322 -26.77 -1.29 4.50
CA ALA A 322 -27.13 -2.70 4.64
C ALA A 322 -28.49 -3.01 3.97
N PRO A 323 -28.73 -4.23 3.44
CA PRO A 323 -29.98 -4.54 2.77
C PRO A 323 -31.07 -4.98 3.75
N ARG A 324 -32.23 -4.32 3.67
CA ARG A 324 -33.51 -4.81 4.24
C ARG A 324 -34.16 -5.79 3.26
N ARG A 325 -34.69 -6.91 3.77
CA ARG A 325 -35.56 -7.86 3.06
C ARG A 325 -36.88 -7.18 2.65
N PRO A 326 -37.50 -7.57 1.52
CA PRO A 326 -38.87 -7.18 1.20
C PRO A 326 -39.91 -8.15 1.81
N PRO A 327 -41.12 -7.70 2.16
CA PRO A 327 -42.23 -8.56 2.57
C PRO A 327 -43.14 -8.88 1.38
N THR A 328 -43.48 -10.16 1.21
CA THR A 328 -44.79 -10.82 1.44
C THR A 328 -44.74 -12.17 0.74
#